data_AF-A0A8T7KBE4-F1
#
_entry.id   AF-A0A8T7KBE4-F1
#
_cell.length_a   1.000
_cell.length_b   1.000
_cell.length_c   1.000
_cell.angle_alpha   90.00
_cell.angle_beta   90.00
_cell.angle_gamma   90.00
#
_symmetry.space_group_name_H-M   'P 1'
#
loop_
_entity.id
_entity.type
_entity.pdbx_description
1 polymer ?
#
loop_
_entity_poly.entity_id
_entity_poly.type
_entity_poly.pdbx_seq_one_letter_code
_entity_poly.pdbx_strand_id
1 'polypeptide(L)' 'MMSAEGDDIIVRLTIRGTHRGVYRGLPPTGNSVRITRIERLRLVNGRIARVLWHHFEKYALLHQMGALPTY' A
#
# COMPACT_ATOMS: atom_id res chain seq x y z
N MET A 1 -8.79 -4.74 7.54
CA MET A 1 -9.00 -6.06 8.17
C MET A 1 -7.65 -6.57 8.64
N MET A 2 -7.58 -7.19 9.80
CA MET A 2 -6.36 -7.78 10.35
C MET A 2 -6.69 -9.16 10.91
N SER A 3 -5.85 -10.14 10.66
CA SER A 3 -5.91 -11.47 11.26
C SER A 3 -4.54 -11.85 11.81
N ALA A 4 -4.51 -12.63 12.88
CA ALA A 4 -3.28 -13.09 13.50
C ALA A 4 -3.37 -14.60 13.79
N GLU A 5 -2.28 -15.32 13.54
CA GLU A 5 -2.12 -16.73 13.87
C GLU A 5 -0.71 -16.93 14.46
N GLY A 6 -0.63 -17.23 15.75
CA GLY A 6 0.63 -17.20 16.49
C GLY A 6 1.33 -15.85 16.36
N ASP A 7 2.56 -15.87 15.84
CA ASP A 7 3.36 -14.66 15.60
C ASP A 7 3.17 -14.07 14.19
N ASP A 8 2.34 -14.68 13.34
CA ASP A 8 2.07 -14.20 11.99
C ASP A 8 0.83 -13.30 11.98
N ILE A 9 0.97 -12.10 11.43
CA ILE A 9 -0.12 -11.14 11.24
C ILE A 9 -0.30 -10.90 9.75
N ILE A 10 -1.54 -11.01 9.27
CA ILE A 10 -1.92 -10.53 7.94
C ILE A 10 -2.77 -9.28 8.13
N VAL A 11 -2.39 -8.20 7.45
CA VAL A 11 -3.14 -6.95 7.47
C VAL A 11 -3.51 -6.54 6.06
N ARG A 12 -4.81 -6.23 5.87
CA ARG A 12 -5.35 -5.57 4.68
C ARG A 12 -5.73 -4.14 5.04
N LEU A 13 -5.05 -3.20 4.41
CA LEU A 13 -5.14 -1.77 4.63
C LEU A 13 -5.72 -1.08 3.39
N THR A 14 -6.52 -0.03 3.61
CA THR A 14 -6.88 0.92 2.56
C THR A 14 -6.18 2.23 2.85
N ILE A 15 -5.37 2.69 1.90
CA ILE A 15 -4.62 3.94 1.98
C ILE A 15 -5.36 4.97 1.14
N ARG A 16 -5.59 6.15 1.72
CA ARG A 16 -6.14 7.32 1.04
C ARG A 16 -5.13 8.46 1.12
N GLY A 17 -5.02 9.24 0.06
CA GLY A 17 -4.13 10.40 0.03
C GLY A 17 -4.35 11.30 -1.18
N THR A 18 -3.49 12.29 -1.32
CA THR A 18 -3.46 13.21 -2.47
C THR A 18 -2.05 13.25 -3.03
N HIS A 19 -1.90 13.12 -4.34
CA HIS A 19 -0.60 13.14 -5.01
C HIS A 19 -0.03 14.57 -5.07
N ARG A 20 0.60 15.00 -3.97
CA ARG A 20 1.15 16.36 -3.78
C ARG A 20 2.66 16.48 -3.96
N GLY A 21 3.36 15.36 -4.00
CA GLY A 21 4.82 15.32 -4.21
C GLY A 21 5.18 14.43 -5.39
N VAL A 22 6.43 14.48 -5.82
CA VAL A 22 6.94 13.62 -6.90
C VAL A 22 6.89 12.16 -6.45
N TYR A 23 6.25 11.30 -7.25
CA TYR A 23 6.20 9.87 -7.00
C TYR A 23 6.88 9.09 -8.13
N ARG A 24 8.05 8.50 -7.85
CA ARG A 24 8.83 7.71 -8.84
C ARG A 24 9.06 8.45 -10.17
N GLY A 25 9.33 9.74 -10.11
CA GLY A 25 9.55 10.60 -11.28
C GLY A 25 8.27 11.22 -11.86
N LEU A 26 7.07 10.81 -11.41
CA LEU A 26 5.82 11.46 -11.80
C LEU A 26 5.67 12.79 -11.04
N PRO A 27 5.43 13.92 -11.72
CA PRO A 27 5.18 15.19 -11.07
C PRO A 27 3.85 15.16 -10.28
N PRO A 28 3.70 15.99 -9.23
CA PRO A 28 2.49 16.02 -8.44
C PRO A 28 1.29 16.42 -9.30
N THR A 29 0.19 15.67 -9.20
CA THR A 29 -1.02 15.91 -10.00
C THR A 29 -2.16 16.54 -9.21
N GLY A 30 -2.08 16.54 -7.87
CA GLY A 30 -3.19 16.97 -7.01
C GLY A 30 -4.35 15.98 -6.94
N ASN A 31 -4.30 14.86 -7.66
CA ASN A 31 -5.36 13.87 -7.66
C ASN A 31 -5.46 13.14 -6.31
N SER A 32 -6.68 12.86 -5.90
CA SER A 32 -6.96 11.92 -4.80
C SER A 32 -6.62 10.50 -5.24
N VAL A 33 -6.01 9.74 -4.34
CA VAL A 33 -5.68 8.33 -4.55
C VAL A 33 -6.27 7.48 -3.43
N ARG A 34 -6.76 6.29 -3.80
CA ARG A 34 -7.20 5.23 -2.89
C ARG A 34 -6.65 3.90 -3.39
N ILE A 35 -5.90 3.21 -2.54
CA ILE A 35 -5.35 1.88 -2.86
C ILE A 35 -5.51 0.91 -1.70
N THR A 36 -5.53 -0.36 -2.02
CA THR A 36 -5.42 -1.46 -1.07
C THR A 36 -3.98 -1.95 -1.00
N ARG A 37 -3.53 -2.24 0.22
CA ARG A 37 -2.29 -2.96 0.50
C ARG A 37 -2.57 -4.16 1.40
N ILE A 38 -1.89 -5.27 1.14
CA ILE A 38 -1.90 -6.46 1.99
C ILE A 38 -0.47 -6.75 2.40
N GLU A 39 -0.25 -7.00 3.69
CA GLU A 39 1.07 -7.29 4.25
C GLU A 39 0.97 -8.48 5.20
N ARG A 40 1.95 -9.39 5.13
CA ARG A 40 2.19 -10.40 6.18
C ARG A 40 3.41 -9.99 7.00
N LEU A 41 3.23 -9.92 8.30
CA LEU A 41 4.21 -9.49 9.28
C LEU A 41 4.52 -10.66 10.22
N ARG A 42 5.79 -10.84 10.59
CA ARG A 42 6.21 -11.74 11.66
C ARG A 42 6.56 -10.93 12.89
N LEU A 43 5.95 -11.29 14.02
CA LEU A 43 6.30 -10.77 15.34
C LEU A 43 7.41 -11.60 15.98
N VAL A 44 8.30 -10.94 16.72
CA VAL A 44 9.22 -11.56 17.68
C VAL A 44 9.26 -10.66 18.91
N ASN A 45 9.01 -11.22 20.09
CA ASN A 45 8.97 -10.49 21.36
C ASN A 45 8.06 -9.24 21.31
N GLY A 46 6.88 -9.37 20.69
CA GLY A 46 5.88 -8.31 20.59
C GLY A 46 6.21 -7.18 19.61
N ARG A 47 7.29 -7.30 18.81
CA ARG A 47 7.69 -6.31 17.80
C ARG A 47 7.63 -6.90 16.41
N ILE A 48 7.33 -6.06 15.40
CA ILE A 48 7.42 -6.46 13.99
C ILE A 48 8.89 -6.71 13.68
N ALA A 49 9.27 -7.98 13.59
CA ALA A 49 10.62 -8.40 13.26
C ALA A 49 10.85 -8.38 11.76
N ARG A 50 9.81 -8.71 10.97
CA ARG A 50 9.92 -8.79 9.51
C ARG A 50 8.59 -8.57 8.81
N VAL A 51 8.64 -7.89 7.66
CA VAL A 51 7.60 -7.96 6.64
C VAL A 51 7.95 -9.12 5.71
N LEU A 52 7.17 -10.19 5.75
CA LEU A 52 7.44 -11.42 4.99
C LEU A 52 7.11 -11.25 3.51
N TRP A 53 5.95 -10.66 3.23
CA TRP A 53 5.54 -10.30 1.88
C TRP A 53 4.55 -9.14 1.93
N HIS A 54 4.48 -8.40 0.84
CA HIS A 54 3.51 -7.34 0.66
C HIS A 54 3.02 -7.30 -0.78
N HIS A 55 1.76 -6.95 -0.94
CA HIS A 55 1.13 -6.67 -2.22
C HIS A 55 0.42 -5.33 -2.14
N PHE A 56 0.49 -4.52 -3.18
CA PHE A 56 -0.28 -3.30 -3.27
C PHE A 56 -0.72 -3.04 -4.70
N GLU A 57 -1.84 -2.34 -4.85
CA GLU A 57 -2.48 -2.03 -6.14
C GLU A 57 -1.71 -0.94 -6.92
N LYS A 58 -0.46 -1.24 -7.30
CA LYS A 58 0.45 -0.29 -7.97
C LYS A 58 -0.15 0.30 -9.24
N TYR A 59 -0.80 -0.51 -10.07
CA TYR A 59 -1.38 -0.02 -11.32
C TYR A 59 -2.58 0.89 -11.06
N ALA A 60 -3.45 0.54 -10.10
CA ALA A 60 -4.54 1.42 -9.69
C ALA A 60 -4.03 2.77 -9.18
N LEU A 61 -2.88 2.80 -8.48
CA LEU A 61 -2.22 4.04 -8.06
C LEU A 61 -1.80 4.87 -9.27
N LEU A 62 -1.13 4.25 -10.25
CA LEU A 62 -0.61 4.92 -11.44
C LEU A 62 -1.73 5.46 -12.34
N HIS A 63 -2.85 4.73 -12.48
CA HIS A 63 -4.04 5.25 -13.15
C HIS A 63 -4.60 6.50 -12.46
N GLN A 64 -4.76 6.46 -11.13
CA GLN A 64 -5.27 7.61 -10.36
C GLN A 64 -4.31 8.82 -10.39
N MET A 65 -3.01 8.57 -10.54
CA MET A 65 -2.00 9.61 -10.74
C MET A 65 -1.89 10.10 -12.20
N GLY A 66 -2.69 9.57 -13.13
CA GLY A 66 -2.69 9.97 -14.54
C GLY A 66 -1.50 9.45 -15.35
N ALA A 67 -0.71 8.53 -14.80
CA ALA A 67 0.45 7.95 -15.49
C ALA A 67 0.07 6.83 -16.48
N LEU A 68 -1.13 6.27 -16.34
CA LEU A 68 -1.67 5.23 -17.20
C LEU A 68 -3.12 5.56 -17.59
N PRO A 69 -3.53 5.30 -18.83
CA PRO A 69 -4.90 5.57 -19.29
C PRO A 69 -5.92 4.70 -18.56
N THR A 70 -7.05 5.26 -18.15
CA THR A 70 -8.25 4.52 -17.74
C THR A 70 -8.96 4.02 -19.00
N TYR A 71 -9.10 2.70 -19.13
CA TYR A 71 -10.00 2.07 -20.10
C TYR A 71 -11.45 2.18 -19.63
#